data_AF-A0A098GAY3-F1
#
_entry.id   AF-A0A098GAY3-F1
#
_cell.length_a   1.000
_cell.length_b   1.000
_cell.length_c   1.000
_cell.angle_alpha   90.00
_cell.angle_beta   90.00
_cell.angle_gamma   90.00
#
_symmetry.space_group_name_H-M   'P 1'
#
loop_
_entity.id
_entity.type
_entity.pdbx_description
1 polymer ?
#
loop_
_entity_poly.entity_id
_entity_poly.type
_entity_poly.pdbx_seq_one_letter_code
_entity_poly.pdbx_strand_id
1 'polypeptide(L)'
;MADVVSEIPEARLEVDIDSDPVAIVERVYQLWWHWANFELYVVSPSIPPVAPPIIIEPEIVSGTNEREFVYNIHDHGFKLTTSKSEDMYTGGMSMCKLFNTIEKMIYLLIERLKSGGIDEETEVQVAFGGHIIAQRKAFESVINLAHNVVVTNFDPGEWGENYLRIVKRLADKGYGYPPPAPRETRLVAVAPSFSR
;
A
#
# COMPACT_ATOMS: atom_id res chain seq x y z
N MET A 1 9.19 -58.00 7.20
CA MET A 1 9.86 -56.68 7.25
C MET A 1 8.76 -55.65 7.36
N ALA A 2 8.58 -55.12 8.57
CA ALA A 2 7.56 -54.11 8.85
C ALA A 2 8.21 -52.73 8.65
N ASP A 3 7.61 -51.91 7.79
CA ASP A 3 7.96 -50.50 7.62
C ASP A 3 7.57 -49.74 8.88
N VAL A 4 8.57 -49.25 9.60
CA VAL A 4 8.41 -48.26 10.65
C VAL A 4 8.44 -46.89 9.97
N VAL A 5 7.27 -46.41 9.58
CA VAL A 5 7.11 -45.00 9.23
C VAL A 5 7.18 -44.23 10.55
N SER A 6 8.29 -43.54 10.78
CA SER A 6 8.44 -42.63 11.91
C SER A 6 7.46 -41.47 11.74
N GLU A 7 6.36 -41.48 12.50
CA GLU A 7 5.50 -40.31 12.67
C GLU A 7 6.34 -39.19 13.26
N ILE A 8 6.59 -38.16 12.44
CA ILE A 8 7.12 -36.88 12.91
C ILE A 8 6.00 -36.29 13.77
N PRO A 9 6.22 -36.00 15.07
CA PRO A 9 5.20 -35.34 15.86
C PRO A 9 5.06 -33.93 15.29
N GLU A 10 3.96 -33.69 14.56
CA GLU A 10 3.48 -32.33 14.36
C GLU A 10 3.17 -31.77 15.74
N ALA A 11 4.14 -31.07 16.31
CA ALA A 11 3.91 -30.16 17.41
C ALA A 11 3.00 -29.04 16.88
N ARG A 12 1.71 -29.35 16.72
CA ARG A 12 0.65 -28.37 16.69
C ARG A 12 0.79 -27.60 17.99
N LEU A 13 1.29 -26.37 17.87
CA LEU A 13 1.06 -25.33 18.86
C LEU A 13 -0.46 -25.16 18.97
N GLU A 14 -1.11 -26.00 19.77
CA GLU A 14 -2.41 -25.70 20.35
C GLU A 14 -2.19 -24.56 21.35
N VAL A 15 -2.04 -23.35 20.80
CA VAL A 15 -2.18 -22.15 21.62
C VAL A 15 -3.66 -22.04 21.92
N ASP A 16 -4.05 -22.40 23.14
CA ASP A 16 -5.39 -22.24 23.66
C ASP A 16 -5.87 -20.81 23.40
N ILE A 17 -6.73 -20.66 22.37
CA ILE A 17 -7.24 -19.38 21.89
C ILE A 17 -8.02 -18.67 23.00
N ASP A 18 -8.52 -19.44 23.97
CA ASP A 18 -9.33 -18.93 25.08
C ASP A 18 -8.49 -18.32 26.22
N SER A 19 -7.16 -18.45 26.18
CA SER A 19 -6.30 -18.06 27.31
C SER A 19 -5.81 -16.61 27.30
N ASP A 20 -5.80 -15.92 26.14
CA ASP A 20 -5.37 -14.51 26.06
C ASP A 20 -6.14 -13.71 24.97
N PRO A 21 -7.11 -12.86 25.36
CA PRO A 21 -7.86 -12.03 24.42
C PRO A 21 -7.00 -10.96 23.72
N VAL A 22 -5.86 -10.56 24.28
CA VAL A 22 -4.95 -9.58 23.65
C VAL A 22 -4.25 -10.22 22.44
N ALA A 23 -3.82 -11.47 22.57
CA ALA A 23 -3.21 -12.22 21.48
C ALA A 23 -4.15 -12.38 20.27
N ILE A 24 -5.47 -12.43 20.49
CA ILE A 24 -6.46 -12.47 19.39
C ILE A 24 -6.42 -11.18 18.57
N VAL A 25 -6.34 -10.02 19.22
CA VAL A 25 -6.27 -8.71 18.54
C VAL A 25 -5.04 -8.63 17.65
N GLU A 26 -3.88 -9.07 18.16
CA GLU A 26 -2.63 -9.10 17.39
C GLU A 26 -2.72 -10.03 16.18
N ARG A 27 -3.35 -11.20 16.33
CA ARG A 27 -3.55 -12.16 15.23
C ARG A 27 -4.49 -11.62 14.16
N VAL A 28 -5.58 -10.97 14.55
CA VAL A 28 -6.51 -10.34 13.60
C VAL A 28 -5.79 -9.20 12.86
N TYR A 29 -4.99 -8.41 13.57
CA TYR A 29 -4.18 -7.37 12.94
C TYR A 29 -3.17 -7.95 11.95
N GLN A 30 -2.49 -9.04 12.30
CA GLN A 30 -1.56 -9.73 11.39
C GLN A 30 -2.28 -10.34 10.18
N LEU A 31 -3.47 -10.91 10.37
CA LEU A 31 -4.29 -11.41 9.28
C LEU A 31 -4.71 -10.25 8.35
N TRP A 32 -5.10 -9.11 8.92
CA TRP A 32 -5.41 -7.92 8.14
C TRP A 32 -4.17 -7.39 7.40
N TRP A 33 -2.96 -7.53 7.96
CA TRP A 33 -1.73 -7.23 7.22
C TRP A 33 -1.52 -8.18 6.04
N HIS A 34 -1.79 -9.47 6.20
CA HIS A 34 -1.72 -10.41 5.08
C HIS A 34 -2.66 -10.01 3.94
N TRP A 35 -3.84 -9.51 4.29
CA TRP A 35 -4.89 -9.11 3.35
C TRP A 35 -4.99 -7.59 3.17
N ALA A 36 -3.89 -6.87 3.43
CA ALA A 36 -3.94 -5.42 3.58
C ALA A 36 -4.59 -4.75 2.37
N ASN A 37 -5.54 -3.87 2.68
CA ASN A 37 -6.18 -2.96 1.74
C ASN A 37 -5.70 -1.53 1.99
N PHE A 38 -5.89 -0.69 0.98
CA PHE A 38 -5.70 0.75 1.08
C PHE A 38 -6.76 1.49 0.28
N GLU A 39 -7.22 2.60 0.83
CA GLU A 39 -8.25 3.44 0.23
C GLU A 39 -7.82 4.90 0.32
N LEU A 40 -7.90 5.62 -0.79
CA LEU A 40 -7.61 7.04 -0.89
C LEU A 40 -8.88 7.75 -1.34
N TYR A 41 -9.39 8.63 -0.48
CA TYR A 41 -10.57 9.45 -0.71
C TYR A 41 -10.13 10.89 -0.97
N VAL A 42 -10.67 11.52 -2.00
CA VAL A 42 -10.57 12.96 -2.20
C VAL A 42 -11.81 13.60 -1.55
N VAL A 43 -11.58 14.35 -0.48
CA VAL A 43 -12.62 15.05 0.27
C VAL A 43 -12.89 16.43 -0.36
N SER A 44 -11.82 17.12 -0.75
CA SER A 44 -11.86 18.39 -1.47
C SER A 44 -10.67 18.46 -2.42
N PRO A 45 -10.82 18.87 -3.70
CA PRO A 45 -12.06 19.34 -4.33
C PRO A 45 -13.07 18.22 -4.60
N SER A 46 -14.33 18.58 -4.86
CA SER A 46 -15.38 17.61 -5.16
C SER A 46 -15.12 16.94 -6.52
N ILE A 47 -15.01 15.61 -6.51
CA ILE A 47 -14.87 14.79 -7.71
C ILE A 47 -16.16 13.96 -7.86
N PRO A 48 -16.77 13.91 -9.05
CA PRO A 48 -17.98 13.13 -9.25
C PRO A 48 -17.72 11.63 -9.08
N PRO A 49 -18.67 10.88 -8.52
CA PRO A 49 -18.55 9.43 -8.40
C PRO A 49 -18.66 8.74 -9.75
N VAL A 50 -17.92 7.64 -9.91
CA VAL A 50 -17.98 6.72 -11.05
C VAL A 50 -18.52 5.37 -10.58
N ALA A 51 -19.59 4.90 -11.22
CA ALA A 51 -20.26 3.65 -10.90
C ALA A 51 -20.72 2.93 -12.18
N PRO A 52 -20.33 1.65 -12.41
CA PRO A 52 -19.41 0.84 -11.59
C PRO A 52 -17.97 1.39 -11.61
N PRO A 53 -17.10 1.05 -10.63
CA PRO A 53 -15.72 1.52 -10.63
C PRO A 53 -14.95 1.04 -11.86
N ILE A 54 -14.08 1.90 -12.38
CA ILE A 54 -13.14 1.54 -13.44
C ILE A 54 -12.03 0.71 -12.79
N ILE A 55 -11.72 -0.46 -13.36
CA ILE A 55 -10.59 -1.28 -12.92
C ILE A 55 -9.36 -0.85 -13.73
N ILE A 56 -8.39 -0.26 -13.05
CA ILE A 56 -7.10 0.12 -13.61
C ILE A 56 -6.14 -1.05 -13.39
N GLU A 57 -5.80 -1.74 -14.47
CA GLU A 57 -4.85 -2.85 -14.47
C GLU A 57 -3.38 -2.35 -14.46
N PRO A 58 -2.41 -3.22 -14.09
CA PRO A 58 -0.99 -2.95 -14.30
C PRO A 58 -0.68 -2.67 -15.79
N GLU A 59 -0.02 -1.55 -16.06
CA GLU A 59 0.33 -1.14 -17.42
C GLU A 59 1.60 -1.83 -17.91
N ILE A 60 1.81 -1.85 -19.23
CA ILE A 60 3.07 -2.30 -19.82
C ILE A 60 4.11 -1.18 -19.66
N VAL A 61 5.27 -1.51 -19.09
CA VAL A 61 6.35 -0.55 -18.90
C VAL A 61 6.96 -0.22 -20.27
N SER A 62 6.96 1.07 -20.64
CA SER A 62 7.44 1.57 -21.93
C SER A 62 8.83 1.03 -22.29
N GLY A 63 8.96 0.51 -23.51
CA GLY A 63 10.22 -0.08 -24.00
C GLY A 63 10.47 -1.51 -23.52
N THR A 64 9.54 -2.12 -22.80
CA THR A 64 9.61 -3.53 -22.36
C THR A 64 8.31 -4.27 -22.69
N ASN A 65 8.31 -5.59 -22.52
CA ASN A 65 7.10 -6.43 -22.54
C ASN A 65 6.63 -6.81 -21.12
N GLU A 66 7.15 -6.13 -20.10
CA GLU A 66 6.85 -6.41 -18.70
C GLU A 66 5.76 -5.47 -18.19
N ARG A 67 4.98 -5.95 -17.22
CA ARG A 67 3.94 -5.15 -16.56
C ARG A 67 4.48 -4.50 -15.30
N GLU A 68 3.88 -3.39 -14.91
CA GLU A 68 4.13 -2.76 -13.62
C GLU A 68 3.92 -3.74 -12.46
N PHE A 69 4.76 -3.66 -11.44
CA PHE A 69 4.62 -4.47 -10.23
C PHE A 69 3.63 -3.84 -9.24
N VAL A 70 2.35 -3.83 -9.60
CA VAL A 70 1.24 -3.25 -8.84
C VAL A 70 0.03 -4.19 -8.83
N TYR A 71 -0.89 -4.02 -7.89
CA TYR A 71 -2.22 -4.64 -7.93
C TYR A 71 -3.18 -3.80 -8.77
N ASN A 72 -4.34 -4.37 -9.08
CA ASN A 72 -5.45 -3.62 -9.65
C ASN A 72 -5.91 -2.49 -8.71
N ILE A 73 -6.27 -1.35 -9.29
CA ILE A 73 -6.84 -0.21 -8.59
C ILE A 73 -8.28 -0.04 -9.06
N HIS A 74 -9.21 0.07 -8.11
CA HIS A 74 -10.61 0.36 -8.39
C HIS A 74 -10.85 1.86 -8.25
N ASP A 75 -11.22 2.50 -9.34
CA ASP A 75 -11.44 3.94 -9.43
C ASP A 75 -12.93 4.26 -9.44
N HIS A 76 -13.39 4.88 -8.35
CA HIS A 76 -14.74 5.37 -8.17
C HIS A 76 -14.86 6.89 -8.43
N GLY A 77 -13.88 7.51 -9.08
CA GLY A 77 -13.77 8.96 -9.21
C GLY A 77 -13.21 9.57 -7.93
N PHE A 78 -14.05 9.92 -6.95
CA PHE A 78 -13.62 10.51 -5.68
C PHE A 78 -12.83 9.56 -4.76
N LYS A 79 -12.77 8.27 -5.10
CA LYS A 79 -12.13 7.23 -4.27
C LYS A 79 -11.35 6.25 -5.13
N LEU A 80 -10.09 5.99 -4.76
CA LEU A 80 -9.27 4.90 -5.28
C LEU A 80 -9.13 3.82 -4.21
N THR A 81 -9.33 2.55 -4.56
CA THR A 81 -9.13 1.44 -3.62
C THR A 81 -8.31 0.31 -4.21
N THR A 82 -7.55 -0.37 -3.38
CA THR A 82 -6.77 -1.55 -3.76
C THR A 82 -6.60 -2.50 -2.57
N SER A 83 -6.20 -3.74 -2.83
CA SER A 83 -5.85 -4.71 -1.79
C SER A 83 -4.90 -5.77 -2.29
N LYS A 84 -4.28 -6.50 -1.36
CA LYS A 84 -3.48 -7.70 -1.63
C LYS A 84 -4.33 -8.92 -2.04
N SER A 85 -5.55 -8.73 -2.53
CA SER A 85 -6.49 -9.83 -2.81
C SER A 85 -5.94 -10.89 -3.78
N GLU A 86 -5.13 -10.48 -4.76
CA GLU A 86 -4.50 -11.37 -5.75
C GLU A 86 -3.58 -12.43 -5.11
N ASP A 87 -2.88 -12.07 -4.03
CA ASP A 87 -1.89 -12.91 -3.34
C ASP A 87 -2.15 -12.97 -1.83
N MET A 88 -3.39 -12.78 -1.38
CA MET A 88 -3.72 -12.62 0.05
C MET A 88 -3.33 -13.83 0.93
N TYR A 89 -3.25 -15.03 0.33
CA TYR A 89 -2.86 -16.26 1.01
C TYR A 89 -1.37 -16.60 0.88
N THR A 90 -0.63 -15.90 0.02
CA THR A 90 0.77 -16.23 -0.32
C THR A 90 1.75 -15.07 -0.07
N GLY A 91 1.29 -13.82 -0.16
CA GLY A 91 2.08 -12.61 0.03
C GLY A 91 2.48 -12.34 1.49
N GLY A 92 1.79 -12.95 2.46
CA GLY A 92 2.13 -12.86 3.88
C GLY A 92 2.32 -11.41 4.35
N MET A 93 3.41 -11.11 5.03
CA MET A 93 3.73 -9.74 5.50
C MET A 93 4.37 -8.83 4.44
N SER A 94 4.65 -9.34 3.23
CA SER A 94 5.25 -8.51 2.17
C SER A 94 4.30 -7.37 1.79
N MET A 95 4.84 -6.15 1.72
CA MET A 95 4.09 -4.94 1.35
C MET A 95 4.61 -4.31 0.06
N CYS A 96 5.63 -4.89 -0.58
CA CYS A 96 6.32 -4.26 -1.72
C CYS A 96 5.37 -3.93 -2.87
N LYS A 97 4.60 -4.92 -3.35
CA LYS A 97 3.61 -4.73 -4.44
C LYS A 97 2.52 -3.74 -4.03
N LEU A 98 2.05 -3.78 -2.77
CA LEU A 98 1.05 -2.84 -2.28
C LEU A 98 1.60 -1.41 -2.20
N PHE A 99 2.85 -1.23 -1.74
CA PHE A 99 3.52 0.07 -1.68
C PHE A 99 3.70 0.67 -3.07
N ASN A 100 4.10 -0.12 -4.06
CA ASN A 100 4.15 0.33 -5.46
C ASN A 100 2.77 0.70 -5.99
N THR A 101 1.73 -0.02 -5.57
CA THR A 101 0.34 0.29 -5.95
C THR A 101 -0.11 1.61 -5.34
N ILE A 102 0.25 1.89 -4.08
CA ILE A 102 -0.02 3.17 -3.40
C ILE A 102 0.69 4.32 -4.13
N GLU A 103 1.94 4.14 -4.55
CA GLU A 103 2.65 5.14 -5.37
C GLU A 103 1.93 5.40 -6.70
N LYS A 104 1.42 4.34 -7.36
CA LYS A 104 0.59 4.50 -8.57
C LYS A 104 -0.73 5.24 -8.26
N MET A 105 -1.39 4.95 -7.14
CA MET A 105 -2.61 5.67 -6.73
C MET A 105 -2.34 7.16 -6.49
N ILE A 106 -1.19 7.51 -5.89
CA ILE A 106 -0.80 8.90 -5.68
C ILE A 106 -0.43 9.58 -7.00
N TYR A 107 0.24 8.88 -7.91
CA TYR A 107 0.43 9.35 -9.28
C TYR A 107 -0.90 9.68 -9.96
N LEU A 108 -1.87 8.75 -9.91
CA LEU A 108 -3.21 8.96 -10.48
C LEU A 108 -3.96 10.13 -9.84
N LEU A 109 -3.82 10.33 -8.53
CA LEU A 109 -4.36 11.50 -7.83
C LEU A 109 -3.80 12.79 -8.45
N ILE A 110 -2.48 12.89 -8.57
CA ILE A 110 -1.81 14.10 -9.07
C ILE A 110 -2.16 14.39 -10.53
N GLU A 111 -2.17 13.37 -11.38
CA GLU A 111 -2.58 13.55 -12.78
C GLU A 111 -4.03 14.03 -12.89
N ARG A 112 -4.92 13.52 -12.01
CA ARG A 112 -6.29 13.99 -11.96
C ARG A 112 -6.38 15.46 -11.51
N LEU A 113 -5.66 15.86 -10.47
CA LEU A 113 -5.63 17.25 -10.00
C LEU A 113 -5.14 18.21 -11.09
N LYS A 114 -4.05 17.86 -11.78
CA LYS A 114 -3.53 18.62 -12.93
C LYS A 114 -4.57 18.74 -14.04
N SER A 115 -5.21 17.63 -14.42
CA SER A 115 -6.25 17.63 -15.47
C SER A 115 -7.50 18.44 -15.08
N GLY A 116 -7.77 18.54 -13.77
CA GLY A 116 -8.84 19.37 -13.21
C GLY A 116 -8.48 20.85 -13.07
N GLY A 117 -7.26 21.26 -13.43
CA GLY A 117 -6.80 22.63 -13.32
C GLY A 117 -6.51 23.09 -11.88
N ILE A 118 -6.23 22.14 -10.98
CA ILE A 118 -5.82 22.44 -9.61
C ILE A 118 -4.31 22.71 -9.62
N ASP A 119 -3.91 23.88 -9.15
CA ASP A 119 -2.50 24.26 -9.01
C ASP A 119 -1.86 23.62 -7.76
N GLU A 120 -0.55 23.79 -7.61
CA GLU A 120 0.20 23.19 -6.51
C GLU A 120 -0.07 23.85 -5.14
N GLU A 121 -0.57 25.09 -5.13
CA GLU A 121 -0.83 25.85 -3.90
C GLU A 121 -2.21 25.56 -3.31
N THR A 122 -3.18 25.22 -4.16
CA THR A 122 -4.54 24.90 -3.76
C THR A 122 -4.57 23.71 -2.80
N GLU A 123 -5.19 23.90 -1.63
CA GLU A 123 -5.33 22.83 -0.64
C GLU A 123 -6.24 21.72 -1.16
N VAL A 124 -5.69 20.51 -1.21
CA VAL A 124 -6.42 19.28 -1.55
C VAL A 124 -6.53 18.43 -0.30
N GLN A 125 -7.74 18.20 0.17
CA GLN A 125 -8.01 17.38 1.34
C GLN A 125 -8.26 15.94 0.92
N VAL A 126 -7.50 15.02 1.49
CA VAL A 126 -7.68 13.58 1.31
C VAL A 126 -7.94 12.88 2.64
N ALA A 127 -8.54 11.71 2.56
CA ALA A 127 -8.70 10.80 3.69
C ALA A 127 -8.23 9.39 3.32
N PHE A 128 -7.68 8.67 4.29
CA PHE A 128 -7.19 7.32 4.12
C PHE A 128 -8.12 6.28 4.76
N GLY A 129 -8.17 5.10 4.16
CA GLY A 129 -8.76 3.90 4.73
C GLY A 129 -7.86 2.69 4.55
N GLY A 130 -8.19 1.59 5.21
CA GLY A 130 -7.45 0.33 5.13
C GLY A 130 -6.36 0.17 6.20
N HIS A 131 -5.41 -0.72 5.96
CA HIS A 131 -4.45 -1.15 6.98
C HIS A 131 -3.44 -0.04 7.34
N ILE A 132 -3.11 0.10 8.63
CA ILE A 132 -2.28 1.22 9.13
C ILE A 132 -0.88 1.30 8.48
N ILE A 133 -0.27 0.16 8.13
CA ILE A 133 1.04 0.14 7.44
C ILE A 133 0.92 0.74 6.02
N ALA A 134 -0.20 0.51 5.33
CA ALA A 134 -0.46 1.11 4.04
C ALA A 134 -0.69 2.62 4.17
N GLN A 135 -1.47 3.05 5.17
CA GLN A 135 -1.69 4.48 5.45
C GLN A 135 -0.39 5.21 5.78
N ARG A 136 0.50 4.59 6.57
CA ARG A 136 1.86 5.12 6.85
C ARG A 136 2.67 5.35 5.58
N LYS A 137 2.65 4.39 4.63
CA LYS A 137 3.33 4.53 3.34
C LYS A 137 2.70 5.64 2.50
N ALA A 138 1.37 5.71 2.45
CA ALA A 138 0.67 6.75 1.72
C ALA A 138 0.95 8.15 2.30
N PHE A 139 0.90 8.29 3.62
CA PHE A 139 1.23 9.54 4.32
C PHE A 139 2.65 10.00 4.00
N GLU A 140 3.62 9.10 4.11
CA GLU A 140 5.02 9.37 3.75
C GLU A 140 5.17 9.85 2.30
N SER A 141 4.38 9.32 1.39
CA SER A 141 4.44 9.70 -0.02
C SER A 141 3.76 11.05 -0.26
N VAL A 142 2.63 11.31 0.42
CA VAL A 142 1.87 12.56 0.33
C VAL A 142 2.67 13.76 0.84
N ILE A 143 3.37 13.64 1.97
CA ILE A 143 4.19 14.75 2.51
C ILE A 143 5.41 15.10 1.64
N ASN A 144 5.72 14.29 0.63
CA ASN A 144 6.80 14.51 -0.33
C ASN A 144 6.29 14.96 -1.72
N LEU A 145 5.01 15.34 -1.83
CA LEU A 145 4.42 15.92 -3.04
C LEU A 145 4.72 17.41 -3.15
N ALA A 146 4.76 17.92 -4.39
CA ALA A 146 4.79 19.36 -4.65
C ALA A 146 3.42 20.02 -4.41
N HIS A 147 2.32 19.30 -4.68
CA HIS A 147 0.97 19.80 -4.46
C HIS A 147 0.65 19.84 -2.96
N ASN A 148 -0.09 20.86 -2.53
CA ASN A 148 -0.56 21.06 -1.16
C ASN A 148 -1.67 20.06 -0.78
N VAL A 149 -1.29 18.79 -0.59
CA VAL A 149 -2.20 17.71 -0.22
C VAL A 149 -2.17 17.48 1.29
N VAL A 150 -3.33 17.57 1.93
CA VAL A 150 -3.50 17.43 3.39
C VAL A 150 -4.31 16.18 3.71
N VAL A 151 -3.80 15.33 4.60
CA VAL A 151 -4.49 14.13 5.07
C VAL A 151 -5.33 14.46 6.31
N THR A 152 -6.63 14.24 6.24
CA THR A 152 -7.60 14.73 7.24
C THR A 152 -7.87 13.78 8.41
N ASN A 153 -7.62 12.48 8.24
CA ASN A 153 -8.05 11.45 9.20
C ASN A 153 -6.93 10.48 9.62
N PHE A 154 -5.67 10.86 9.46
CA PHE A 154 -4.52 10.06 9.85
C PHE A 154 -3.45 10.91 10.53
N ASP A 155 -3.08 10.51 11.74
CA ASP A 155 -1.95 11.06 12.49
C ASP A 155 -0.81 10.03 12.53
N PRO A 156 0.39 10.35 12.02
CA PRO A 156 1.52 9.42 12.07
C PRO A 156 2.04 9.17 13.50
N GLY A 157 1.76 10.03 14.48
CA GLY A 157 2.15 9.89 15.88
C GLY A 157 3.63 9.56 16.10
N GLU A 158 3.92 8.74 17.12
CA GLU A 158 5.29 8.30 17.47
C GLU A 158 6.00 7.62 16.29
N TRP A 159 5.26 6.91 15.44
CA TRP A 159 5.84 6.30 14.24
C TRP A 159 6.42 7.36 13.30
N GLY A 160 5.74 8.50 13.13
CA GLY A 160 6.21 9.61 12.29
C GLY A 160 7.51 10.23 12.80
N GLU A 161 7.59 10.49 14.10
CA GLU A 161 8.79 11.02 14.73
C GLU A 161 9.99 10.06 14.57
N ASN A 162 9.73 8.77 14.81
CA ASN A 162 10.76 7.75 14.64
C ASN A 162 11.17 7.57 13.17
N TYR A 163 10.21 7.66 12.24
CA TYR A 163 10.47 7.61 10.81
C TYR A 163 11.44 8.71 10.39
N LEU A 164 11.20 9.97 10.76
CA LEU A 164 12.10 11.09 10.42
C LEU A 164 13.50 10.92 11.02
N ARG A 165 13.60 10.39 12.24
CA ARG A 165 14.89 10.06 12.88
C ARG A 165 15.63 8.97 12.12
N ILE A 166 14.94 7.95 11.62
CA ILE A 166 15.51 6.86 10.82
C ILE A 166 15.97 7.39 9.46
N VAL A 167 15.16 8.21 8.78
CA VAL A 167 15.52 8.82 7.49
C VAL A 167 16.83 9.60 7.59
N LYS A 168 16.97 10.47 8.60
CA LYS A 168 18.22 11.22 8.86
C LYS A 168 19.40 10.27 9.07
N ARG A 169 19.23 9.26 9.93
CA ARG A 169 20.28 8.26 10.20
C ARG A 169 20.69 7.48 8.95
N LEU A 170 19.76 7.16 8.06
CA LEU A 170 20.06 6.46 6.80
C LEU A 170 20.82 7.38 5.83
N ALA A 171 20.42 8.65 5.74
CA ALA A 171 21.14 9.65 4.95
C ALA A 171 22.58 9.85 5.45
N ASP A 172 22.78 9.97 6.77
CA ASP A 172 24.11 10.10 7.39
C ASP A 172 25.03 8.90 7.11
N LYS A 173 24.45 7.72 6.88
CA LYS A 173 25.16 6.50 6.51
C LYS A 173 25.39 6.36 5.00
N GLY A 174 24.96 7.33 4.19
CA GLY A 174 25.14 7.32 2.75
C GLY A 174 24.06 6.56 1.95
N TYR A 175 22.94 6.19 2.56
CA TYR A 175 21.81 5.55 1.84
C TYR A 175 20.89 6.57 1.13
N GLY A 176 21.09 7.86 1.35
CA GLY A 176 20.31 8.94 0.74
C GLY A 176 18.98 9.25 1.45
N TYR A 177 18.20 10.14 0.85
CA TYR A 177 16.85 10.53 1.29
C TYR A 177 15.77 9.88 0.41
N PRO A 178 14.54 9.70 0.93
CA PRO A 178 13.41 9.34 0.09
C PRO A 178 13.25 10.34 -1.07
N PRO A 179 13.06 9.87 -2.31
CA PRO A 179 12.88 10.76 -3.45
C PRO A 179 11.51 11.46 -3.38
N PRO A 180 11.33 12.58 -4.09
CA PRO A 180 10.05 13.27 -4.20
C PRO A 180 8.98 12.36 -4.83
N ALA A 181 7.72 12.62 -4.50
CA ALA A 181 6.57 11.90 -5.04
C ALA A 181 5.88 12.70 -6.18
N PRO A 182 5.11 12.05 -7.07
CA PRO A 182 4.90 10.59 -7.20
C PRO A 182 6.15 9.85 -7.69
N ARG A 183 6.39 8.64 -7.16
CA ARG A 183 7.62 7.89 -7.46
C ARG A 183 7.47 6.96 -8.66
N GLU A 184 8.59 6.75 -9.36
CA GLU A 184 8.69 5.85 -10.51
C GLU A 184 8.92 4.38 -10.13
N THR A 185 8.89 4.03 -8.83
CA THR A 185 9.13 2.64 -8.37
C THR A 185 8.11 1.64 -8.92
N ARG A 186 6.95 2.11 -9.41
CA ARG A 186 5.97 1.30 -10.15
C ARG A 186 6.50 0.75 -11.49
N LEU A 187 7.54 1.37 -12.06
CA LEU A 187 8.16 0.98 -13.32
C LEU A 187 9.21 -0.14 -13.15
N VAL A 188 9.40 -0.66 -11.93
CA VAL A 188 10.20 -1.87 -11.72
C VAL A 188 9.49 -3.03 -12.42
N ALA A 189 10.11 -3.46 -13.51
CA ALA A 189 9.60 -4.46 -14.40
C ALA A 189 9.62 -5.84 -13.71
N VAL A 190 8.52 -6.58 -13.83
CA VAL A 190 8.44 -7.98 -13.39
C VAL A 190 8.09 -8.85 -14.58
N ALA A 191 8.96 -9.83 -14.84
CA ALA A 191 8.73 -10.84 -15.85
C ALA A 191 7.38 -11.52 -15.63
N PRO A 192 6.62 -11.83 -16.70
CA PRO A 192 5.33 -12.50 -16.57
C PRO A 192 5.52 -13.81 -15.79
N SER A 193 4.94 -13.89 -14.59
CA SER A 193 4.89 -15.14 -13.86
C SER A 193 3.79 -15.99 -14.50
N PHE A 194 4.17 -17.18 -14.97
CA PHE A 194 3.20 -18.20 -15.34
C PHE A 194 2.53 -18.68 -14.04
N SER A 195 1.41 -18.06 -13.68
CA SER A 195 0.48 -18.67 -12.72
C SER A 195 -0.23 -19.82 -13.43
N ARG A 196 -0.18 -21.01 -12.82
CA ARG A 196 -0.94 -22.20 -13.22
C ARG A 196 -2.41 -22.04 -12.88
#